data_AF-A0A6L5FT17-F1
#
_entry.id   AF-A0A6L5FT17-F1
#
_cell.length_a   1.000
_cell.length_b   1.000
_cell.length_c   1.000
_cell.angle_alpha   90.00
_cell.angle_beta   90.00
_cell.angle_gamma   90.00
#
_symmetry.space_group_name_H-M   'P 1'
#
loop_
_entity.id
_entity.type
_entity.pdbx_description
1 polymer ?
#
loop_
_entity_poly.entity_id
_entity_poly.type
_entity_poly.pdbx_seq_one_letter_code
_entity_poly.pdbx_strand_id
1 'polypeptide(L)'
;MRRLTLGLMGAVLVIAGCGSEPDPVTPIAEPVPDVFELTCTEDGSTKVAETEVTVQEDGFHVRMDNQTGEPVSMNGLGWDFSEGVSTETLPTPPGPLEIACWPYSEHESGEEPPTTDISVLDPDGVWVSPEVECGTGMQQSVIFDHFFASPGRKGDPVDLARDVLHNLKADDVLERAGYPGEEQRVTVRVQRGGKTVAGVSYDLAENGGYLLSGANICDATGIRVK
;
A
#
# COMPACT_ATOMS: atom_id res chain seq x y z
N MET A 1 -41.27 -59.55 -67.29
CA MET A 1 -40.11 -58.91 -66.63
C MET A 1 -40.61 -58.06 -65.46
N ARG A 2 -39.95 -58.17 -64.31
CA ARG A 2 -39.99 -57.33 -63.08
C ARG A 2 -41.37 -57.02 -62.45
N ARG A 3 -41.69 -57.76 -61.37
CA ARG A 3 -42.71 -57.42 -60.36
C ARG A 3 -42.10 -56.45 -59.35
N LEU A 4 -42.78 -55.33 -59.09
CA LEU A 4 -42.45 -54.37 -58.03
C LEU A 4 -42.84 -54.94 -56.66
N THR A 5 -41.89 -54.96 -55.73
CA THR A 5 -42.12 -55.14 -54.29
C THR A 5 -42.15 -53.76 -53.62
N LEU A 6 -43.29 -53.43 -53.01
CA LEU A 6 -43.51 -52.23 -52.21
C LEU A 6 -42.89 -52.46 -50.81
N GLY A 7 -41.85 -51.69 -50.47
CA GLY A 7 -41.21 -51.71 -49.16
C GLY A 7 -41.92 -50.81 -48.16
N LEU A 8 -42.28 -51.37 -47.00
CA LEU A 8 -42.89 -50.70 -45.86
C LEU A 8 -41.82 -49.83 -45.16
N MET A 9 -41.95 -48.50 -45.22
CA MET A 9 -41.11 -47.56 -44.45
C MET A 9 -41.64 -47.46 -43.01
N GLY A 10 -40.88 -47.99 -42.05
CA GLY A 10 -41.11 -47.77 -40.62
C GLY A 10 -40.55 -46.42 -40.18
N ALA A 11 -41.39 -45.56 -39.61
CA ALA A 11 -40.97 -44.31 -38.98
C ALA A 11 -40.45 -44.59 -37.56
N VAL A 12 -39.18 -44.27 -37.30
CA VAL A 12 -38.57 -44.27 -35.97
C VAL A 12 -38.75 -42.87 -35.38
N LEU A 13 -39.50 -42.76 -34.28
CA LEU A 13 -39.64 -41.54 -33.49
C LEU A 13 -38.46 -41.46 -32.50
N VAL A 14 -37.57 -40.48 -32.66
CA VAL A 14 -36.50 -40.18 -31.69
C VAL A 14 -37.02 -39.08 -30.77
N ILE A 15 -37.23 -39.39 -29.49
CA ILE A 15 -37.59 -38.41 -28.46
C ILE A 15 -36.29 -37.74 -28.02
N ALA A 16 -36.02 -36.53 -28.53
CA ALA A 16 -34.94 -35.67 -28.05
C ALA A 16 -35.38 -35.06 -26.71
N GLY A 17 -34.90 -35.61 -25.59
CA GLY A 17 -35.04 -35.01 -24.28
C GLY A 17 -34.09 -33.82 -24.14
N CYS A 18 -34.62 -32.60 -24.11
CA CYS A 18 -33.88 -31.41 -23.70
C CYS A 18 -33.61 -31.48 -22.20
N GLY A 19 -32.55 -32.19 -21.81
CA GLY A 19 -31.97 -32.04 -20.48
C GLY A 19 -31.18 -30.73 -20.46
N SER A 20 -31.66 -29.72 -19.74
CA SER A 20 -30.87 -28.54 -19.41
C SER A 20 -29.68 -29.01 -18.59
N GLU A 21 -28.48 -28.92 -19.15
CA GLU A 21 -27.25 -29.06 -18.37
C GLU A 21 -27.28 -28.00 -17.26
N PRO A 22 -27.01 -28.37 -15.99
CA PRO A 22 -26.92 -27.40 -14.92
C PRO A 22 -25.82 -26.40 -15.26
N ASP A 23 -26.15 -25.10 -15.21
CA ASP A 23 -25.19 -24.04 -15.46
C ASP A 23 -23.94 -24.25 -14.59
N PRO A 24 -22.73 -24.12 -15.15
CA PRO A 24 -21.51 -24.24 -14.38
C PRO A 24 -21.55 -23.21 -13.26
N VAL A 25 -21.61 -23.69 -12.01
CA VAL A 25 -21.51 -22.86 -10.83
C VAL A 25 -20.15 -22.17 -10.89
N THR A 26 -20.16 -20.87 -11.18
CA THR A 26 -18.94 -20.06 -11.13
C THR A 26 -18.50 -20.04 -9.66
N PRO A 27 -17.28 -20.49 -9.34
CA PRO A 27 -16.77 -20.38 -7.98
C PRO A 27 -16.81 -18.92 -7.56
N ILE A 28 -17.44 -18.64 -6.43
CA ILE A 28 -17.38 -17.32 -5.80
C ILE A 28 -15.93 -17.17 -5.33
N ALA A 29 -15.20 -16.21 -5.89
CA ALA A 29 -13.85 -15.89 -5.41
C ALA A 29 -13.93 -15.49 -3.94
N GLU A 30 -13.05 -16.06 -3.11
CA GLU A 30 -12.95 -15.63 -1.73
C GLU A 30 -12.50 -14.15 -1.70
N PRO A 31 -13.01 -13.34 -0.76
CA PRO A 31 -12.60 -11.96 -0.64
C PRO A 31 -11.11 -11.90 -0.27
N VAL A 32 -10.38 -10.99 -0.92
CA VAL A 32 -8.99 -10.68 -0.55
C VAL A 32 -8.99 -10.11 0.88
N PRO A 33 -8.09 -10.57 1.78
CA PRO A 33 -8.04 -10.07 3.15
C PRO A 33 -7.66 -8.59 3.22
N ASP A 34 -8.00 -7.95 4.34
CA ASP A 34 -7.68 -6.56 4.69
C ASP A 34 -6.58 -6.45 5.78
N VAL A 35 -6.07 -7.59 6.24
CA VAL A 35 -4.94 -7.71 7.16
C VAL A 35 -3.91 -8.67 6.57
N PHE A 36 -2.68 -8.20 6.46
CA PHE A 36 -1.56 -9.00 6.01
C PHE A 36 -0.99 -9.82 7.16
N GLU A 37 -1.23 -11.13 7.15
CA GLU A 37 -0.69 -12.04 8.15
C GLU A 37 0.63 -12.66 7.69
N LEU A 38 1.66 -12.49 8.51
CA LEU A 38 2.95 -13.17 8.30
C LEU A 38 3.55 -13.74 9.58
N THR A 39 4.45 -14.70 9.41
CA THR A 39 5.20 -15.35 10.48
C THR A 39 6.67 -15.37 10.13
N CYS A 40 7.50 -14.90 11.05
CA CYS A 40 8.94 -15.15 11.04
C CYS A 40 9.20 -16.41 11.86
N THR A 41 9.66 -17.48 11.22
CA THR A 41 9.87 -18.77 11.91
C THR A 41 11.22 -18.84 12.61
N GLU A 42 11.39 -19.80 13.53
CA GLU A 42 12.62 -20.03 14.30
C GLU A 42 13.90 -20.14 13.44
N ASP A 43 13.79 -20.56 12.18
CA ASP A 43 14.90 -20.67 11.22
C ASP A 43 15.17 -19.38 10.41
N GLY A 44 14.48 -18.28 10.75
CA GLY A 44 14.58 -17.00 10.05
C GLY A 44 13.76 -16.92 8.76
N SER A 45 13.03 -17.98 8.36
CA SER A 45 12.22 -17.94 7.14
C SER A 45 10.95 -17.10 7.30
N THR A 46 10.45 -16.59 6.17
CA THR A 46 9.21 -15.81 6.10
C THR A 46 8.08 -16.69 5.58
N LYS A 47 6.94 -16.69 6.28
CA LYS A 47 5.71 -17.32 5.82
C LYS A 47 4.60 -16.29 5.78
N VAL A 48 3.83 -16.28 4.69
CA VAL A 48 2.69 -15.39 4.51
C VAL A 48 1.43 -16.24 4.36
N ALA A 49 0.30 -15.77 4.90
CA ALA A 49 -0.97 -16.47 4.72
C ALA A 49 -1.49 -16.31 3.29
N GLU A 50 -1.42 -15.09 2.76
CA GLU A 50 -1.89 -14.70 1.43
C GLU A 50 -0.86 -13.79 0.75
N THR A 51 -0.84 -13.79 -0.58
CA THR A 51 0.07 -12.93 -1.38
C THR A 51 -0.61 -11.67 -1.90
N GLU A 52 -1.91 -11.52 -1.70
CA GLU A 52 -2.67 -10.32 -2.04
C GLU A 52 -3.41 -9.83 -0.80
N VAL A 53 -3.40 -8.51 -0.58
CA VAL A 53 -4.00 -7.89 0.60
C VAL A 53 -4.50 -6.50 0.24
N THR A 54 -5.67 -6.14 0.74
CA THR A 54 -6.29 -4.83 0.53
C THR A 54 -5.94 -3.88 1.67
N VAL A 55 -5.77 -2.61 1.34
CA VAL A 55 -5.53 -1.53 2.31
C VAL A 55 -6.85 -1.00 2.88
N GLN A 56 -6.77 -0.35 4.03
CA GLN A 56 -7.88 0.33 4.68
C GLN A 56 -7.68 1.86 4.64
N GLU A 57 -8.69 2.62 5.06
CA GLU A 57 -8.63 4.09 5.08
C GLU A 57 -7.51 4.66 5.95
N ASP A 58 -7.06 3.92 6.97
CA ASP A 58 -5.99 4.29 7.89
C ASP A 58 -4.64 3.64 7.57
N GLY A 59 -4.57 2.72 6.60
CA GLY A 59 -3.33 2.22 6.03
C GLY A 59 -3.28 0.72 5.76
N PHE A 60 -2.07 0.20 5.67
CA PHE A 60 -1.77 -1.21 5.45
C PHE A 60 -1.65 -1.95 6.79
N HIS A 61 -2.61 -2.81 7.10
CA HIS A 61 -2.65 -3.52 8.39
C HIS A 61 -1.82 -4.80 8.31
N VAL A 62 -0.89 -4.96 9.25
CA VAL A 62 0.00 -6.11 9.33
C VAL A 62 -0.17 -6.80 10.67
N ARG A 63 -0.39 -8.11 10.66
CA ARG A 63 -0.31 -8.97 11.84
C ARG A 63 0.90 -9.88 11.73
N MET A 64 1.87 -9.66 12.60
CA MET A 64 3.13 -10.38 12.65
C MET A 64 3.11 -11.40 13.79
N ASP A 65 3.55 -12.63 13.53
CA ASP A 65 3.97 -13.61 14.53
C ASP A 65 5.48 -13.86 14.40
N ASN A 66 6.27 -13.23 15.27
CA ASN A 66 7.72 -13.36 15.26
C ASN A 66 8.19 -14.44 16.25
N GLN A 67 8.60 -15.59 15.71
CA GLN A 67 9.03 -16.77 16.45
C GLN A 67 10.55 -17.00 16.39
N THR A 68 11.34 -16.01 15.96
CA THR A 68 12.80 -16.16 15.83
C THR A 68 13.53 -16.19 17.18
N GLY A 69 12.87 -15.78 18.26
CA GLY A 69 13.49 -15.61 19.58
C GLY A 69 14.27 -14.30 19.73
N GLU A 70 14.15 -13.38 18.78
CA GLU A 70 14.79 -12.05 18.81
C GLU A 70 13.99 -11.03 17.96
N PRO A 71 14.29 -9.72 18.04
CA PRO A 71 13.74 -8.75 17.10
C PRO A 71 14.12 -9.05 15.65
N VAL A 72 13.22 -8.72 14.73
CA VAL A 72 13.43 -8.88 13.27
C VAL A 72 13.23 -7.54 12.59
N SER A 73 14.09 -7.21 11.63
CA SER A 73 13.82 -6.16 10.66
C SER A 73 13.02 -6.74 9.51
N MET A 74 11.96 -6.08 9.12
CA MET A 74 11.13 -6.49 8.00
C MET A 74 11.61 -5.81 6.73
N ASN A 75 12.36 -6.56 5.92
CA ASN A 75 12.71 -6.13 4.57
C ASN A 75 11.42 -5.91 3.75
N GLY A 76 11.43 -4.91 2.90
CA GLY A 76 10.26 -4.45 2.15
C GLY A 76 9.37 -3.46 2.92
N LEU A 77 9.18 -3.62 4.23
CA LEU A 77 8.37 -2.70 5.04
C LEU A 77 9.19 -1.59 5.70
N GLY A 78 10.49 -1.82 5.95
CA GLY A 78 11.33 -0.86 6.66
C GLY A 78 10.89 -0.67 8.11
N TRP A 79 10.37 -1.73 8.74
CA TRP A 79 9.83 -1.72 10.09
C TRP A 79 10.41 -2.87 10.90
N ASP A 80 10.65 -2.64 12.19
CA ASP A 80 11.17 -3.65 13.10
C ASP A 80 10.05 -4.21 13.98
N PHE A 81 10.05 -5.53 14.16
CA PHE A 81 9.09 -6.22 15.00
C PHE A 81 9.80 -6.91 16.17
N SER A 82 9.26 -6.73 17.37
CA SER A 82 9.71 -7.48 18.55
C SER A 82 9.32 -8.95 18.46
N GLU A 83 9.86 -9.79 19.33
CA GLU A 83 9.45 -11.19 19.48
C GLU A 83 7.96 -11.28 19.86
N GLY A 84 7.28 -12.32 19.36
CA GLY A 84 5.88 -12.63 19.65
C GLY A 84 4.91 -12.04 18.62
N VAL A 85 3.64 -11.94 19.02
CA VAL A 85 2.56 -11.48 18.13
C VAL A 85 2.33 -9.98 18.28
N SER A 86 2.27 -9.28 17.16
CA SER A 86 1.99 -7.83 17.09
C SER A 86 1.07 -7.48 15.93
N THR A 87 0.48 -6.28 15.99
CA THR A 87 -0.34 -5.73 14.91
C THR A 87 0.02 -4.28 14.73
N GLU A 88 0.30 -3.89 13.50
CA GLU A 88 0.74 -2.54 13.14
C GLU A 88 -0.04 -2.05 11.92
N THR A 89 -0.25 -0.74 11.85
CA THR A 89 -0.79 -0.07 10.67
C THR A 89 0.32 0.75 10.03
N LEU A 90 0.68 0.42 8.80
CA LEU A 90 1.82 1.00 8.10
C LEU A 90 1.36 1.91 6.94
N PRO A 91 2.11 2.98 6.63
CA PRO A 91 1.83 3.87 5.50
C PRO A 91 2.38 3.30 4.18
N THR A 92 2.33 1.98 4.00
CA THR A 92 2.86 1.30 2.82
C THR A 92 2.00 1.63 1.59
N PRO A 93 2.57 2.15 0.49
CA PRO A 93 1.79 2.44 -0.72
C PRO A 93 1.27 1.16 -1.38
N PRO A 94 0.16 1.22 -2.12
CA PRO A 94 -0.29 0.13 -2.97
C PRO A 94 0.73 -0.20 -4.06
N GLY A 95 0.86 -1.49 -4.39
CA GLY A 95 1.81 -1.98 -5.38
C GLY A 95 2.47 -3.30 -4.98
N PRO A 96 3.41 -3.79 -5.81
CA PRO A 96 4.20 -4.97 -5.50
C PRO A 96 5.19 -4.69 -4.34
N LEU A 97 5.39 -5.69 -3.49
CA LEU A 97 6.33 -5.63 -2.39
C LEU A 97 7.06 -6.96 -2.21
N GLU A 98 8.36 -6.91 -2.00
CA GLU A 98 9.20 -8.06 -1.64
C GLU A 98 9.48 -8.01 -0.14
N ILE A 99 9.05 -9.02 0.61
CA ILE A 99 9.16 -9.04 2.07
C ILE A 99 10.00 -10.18 2.58
N ALA A 100 10.78 -9.91 3.64
CA ALA A 100 11.52 -10.94 4.34
C ALA A 100 11.76 -10.56 5.81
N CYS A 101 11.65 -11.55 6.68
CA CYS A 101 12.15 -11.52 8.04
C CYS A 101 13.69 -11.50 8.00
N TRP A 102 14.30 -10.48 8.61
CA TRP A 102 15.74 -10.41 8.81
C TRP A 102 16.07 -10.34 10.31
N PRO A 103 16.29 -11.50 10.96
CA PRO A 103 16.72 -11.55 12.36
C PRO A 103 17.98 -10.71 12.58
N TYR A 104 18.04 -9.99 13.71
CA TYR A 104 19.14 -9.04 13.97
C TYR A 104 20.50 -9.73 14.03
N SER A 105 20.55 -10.96 14.54
CA SER A 105 21.77 -11.78 14.56
C SER A 105 22.36 -12.01 13.17
N GLU A 106 21.56 -11.93 12.10
CA GLU A 106 21.98 -12.19 10.72
C GLU A 106 22.34 -10.91 9.93
N HIS A 107 22.22 -9.71 10.52
CA HIS A 107 22.53 -8.45 9.82
C HIS A 107 24.02 -8.31 9.48
N GLU A 108 24.89 -8.90 10.29
CA GLU A 108 26.35 -8.87 10.08
C GLU A 108 26.83 -9.87 9.02
N SER A 109 25.96 -10.79 8.57
CA SER A 109 26.32 -11.79 7.54
C SER A 109 26.61 -11.15 6.18
N GLY A 110 25.96 -10.01 5.89
CA GLY A 110 25.98 -9.37 4.58
C GLY A 110 25.18 -10.11 3.50
N GLU A 111 24.46 -11.17 3.87
CA GLU A 111 23.57 -11.91 2.98
C GLU A 111 22.12 -11.49 3.26
N GLU A 112 21.42 -10.99 2.25
CA GLU A 112 20.00 -10.65 2.38
C GLU A 112 19.16 -11.94 2.44
N PRO A 113 18.14 -11.99 3.31
CA PRO A 113 17.25 -13.14 3.41
C PRO A 113 16.39 -13.30 2.14
N PRO A 114 15.98 -14.53 1.78
CA PRO A 114 15.05 -14.74 0.67
C PRO A 114 13.73 -14.01 0.87
N THR A 115 13.27 -13.32 -0.18
CA THR A 115 12.03 -12.55 -0.16
C THR A 115 10.83 -13.36 -0.65
N THR A 116 9.65 -12.94 -0.21
CA THR A 116 8.35 -13.37 -0.74
C THR A 116 7.66 -12.19 -1.41
N ASP A 117 7.17 -12.39 -2.63
CA ASP A 117 6.41 -11.38 -3.36
C ASP A 117 4.98 -11.31 -2.83
N ILE A 118 4.52 -10.10 -2.54
CA ILE A 118 3.12 -9.80 -2.26
C ILE A 118 2.65 -8.59 -3.09
N SER A 119 1.33 -8.41 -3.16
CA SER A 119 0.68 -7.28 -3.81
C SER A 119 -0.26 -6.58 -2.84
N VAL A 120 0.04 -5.31 -2.57
CA VAL A 120 -0.82 -4.42 -1.78
C VAL A 120 -1.81 -3.75 -2.72
N LEU A 121 -3.09 -4.04 -2.53
CA LEU A 121 -4.18 -3.60 -3.39
C LEU A 121 -4.93 -2.42 -2.76
N ASP A 122 -5.32 -1.46 -3.59
CA ASP A 122 -6.18 -0.35 -3.23
C ASP A 122 -7.38 -0.27 -4.19
N PRO A 123 -8.36 -1.18 -4.03
CA PRO A 123 -9.51 -1.24 -4.94
C PRO A 123 -10.41 0.00 -4.85
N ASP A 124 -10.41 0.68 -3.70
CA ASP A 124 -11.25 1.85 -3.43
C ASP A 124 -10.54 3.18 -3.76
N GLY A 125 -9.25 3.14 -4.06
CA GLY A 125 -8.46 4.31 -4.45
C GLY A 125 -8.26 5.31 -3.30
N VAL A 126 -8.11 4.81 -2.07
CA VAL A 126 -7.96 5.66 -0.87
C VAL A 126 -6.56 6.25 -0.75
N TRP A 127 -5.55 5.64 -1.36
CA TRP A 127 -4.17 6.12 -1.29
C TRP A 127 -3.92 7.29 -2.23
N VAL A 128 -3.30 8.34 -1.68
CA VAL A 128 -2.88 9.51 -2.45
C VAL A 128 -1.35 9.62 -2.42
N SER A 129 -0.67 9.34 -3.54
CA SER A 129 0.80 9.35 -3.56
C SER A 129 1.41 10.70 -3.11
N PRO A 130 2.34 10.69 -2.13
CA PRO A 130 3.08 11.87 -1.68
C PRO A 130 4.32 12.17 -2.52
N GLU A 131 4.70 11.27 -3.45
CA GLU A 131 5.94 11.38 -4.21
C GLU A 131 5.92 12.57 -5.17
N VAL A 132 7.06 13.28 -5.23
CA VAL A 132 7.24 14.42 -6.13
C VAL A 132 7.66 13.95 -7.52
N GLU A 133 7.03 14.50 -8.55
CA GLU A 133 7.28 14.18 -9.95
C GLU A 133 8.28 15.17 -10.57
N CYS A 134 9.45 15.26 -9.94
CA CYS A 134 10.52 16.13 -10.41
C CYS A 134 11.16 15.57 -11.69
N GLY A 135 11.66 16.47 -12.55
CA GLY A 135 12.61 16.03 -13.57
C GLY A 135 13.89 15.50 -12.91
N THR A 136 14.64 14.66 -13.63
CA THR A 136 15.80 13.93 -13.11
C THR A 136 16.80 14.85 -12.40
N GLY A 137 17.15 14.53 -11.14
CA GLY A 137 18.18 15.24 -10.37
C GLY A 137 17.78 16.62 -9.83
N MET A 138 16.49 16.95 -9.79
CA MET A 138 15.99 18.29 -9.41
C MET A 138 15.08 18.25 -8.17
N GLN A 139 15.51 17.56 -7.10
CA GLN A 139 14.77 17.50 -5.84
C GLN A 139 15.60 18.03 -4.68
N GLN A 140 15.00 18.92 -3.90
CA GLN A 140 15.47 19.28 -2.57
C GLN A 140 14.73 18.45 -1.55
N SER A 141 15.48 17.76 -0.69
CA SER A 141 14.96 17.12 0.51
C SER A 141 15.49 17.85 1.73
N VAL A 142 14.58 18.26 2.61
CA VAL A 142 14.90 18.89 3.89
C VAL A 142 14.31 18.02 4.98
N ILE A 143 15.13 17.68 5.97
CA ILE A 143 14.73 17.00 7.19
C ILE A 143 14.87 18.01 8.31
N PHE A 144 13.85 18.14 9.14
CA PHE A 144 13.87 19.03 10.30
C PHE A 144 13.97 18.18 11.56
N ASP A 145 15.13 18.27 12.22
CA ASP A 145 15.30 17.66 13.53
C ASP A 145 14.51 18.46 14.57
N HIS A 146 13.47 17.84 15.13
CA HIS A 146 12.72 18.43 16.24
C HIS A 146 13.30 17.98 17.57
N PHE A 147 13.27 18.91 18.53
CA PHE A 147 13.41 18.54 19.92
C PHE A 147 12.08 17.91 20.38
N PHE A 148 12.13 16.71 20.98
CA PHE A 148 10.96 15.92 21.41
C PHE A 148 9.91 16.69 22.24
N ALA A 149 10.28 17.81 22.87
CA ALA A 149 9.38 18.62 23.70
C ALA A 149 8.68 19.78 22.95
N SER A 150 8.85 19.91 21.63
CA SER A 150 8.16 20.97 20.87
C SER A 150 6.65 20.64 20.79
N PRO A 151 5.76 21.56 21.21
CA PRO A 151 4.32 21.31 21.22
C PRO A 151 3.67 21.28 19.84
N GLY A 152 4.43 21.40 18.75
CA GLY A 152 3.89 21.52 17.40
C GLY A 152 3.02 22.76 17.19
N ARG A 153 2.57 22.95 15.95
CA ARG A 153 1.56 23.97 15.60
C ARG A 153 0.19 23.30 15.51
N LYS A 154 -0.81 23.90 16.15
CA LYS A 154 -2.20 23.46 16.01
C LYS A 154 -2.81 24.07 14.75
N GLY A 155 -3.69 23.33 14.09
CA GLY A 155 -4.40 23.77 12.90
C GLY A 155 -4.58 22.64 11.91
N ASP A 156 -5.22 22.95 10.78
CA ASP A 156 -5.28 22.02 9.66
C ASP A 156 -3.90 21.94 8.97
N PRO A 157 -3.34 20.75 8.70
CA PRO A 157 -2.06 20.57 8.02
C PRO A 157 -1.94 21.29 6.67
N VAL A 158 -3.03 21.42 5.90
CA VAL A 158 -3.02 22.11 4.61
C VAL A 158 -2.82 23.61 4.81
N ASP A 159 -3.47 24.20 5.82
CA ASP A 159 -3.26 25.60 6.19
C ASP A 159 -1.83 25.82 6.73
N LEU A 160 -1.33 24.90 7.56
CA LEU A 160 0.05 24.94 8.05
C LEU A 160 1.07 24.84 6.91
N ALA A 161 0.82 24.00 5.90
CA ALA A 161 1.66 23.88 4.72
C ALA A 161 1.67 25.17 3.91
N ARG A 162 0.48 25.79 3.73
CA ARG A 162 0.35 27.08 3.04
C ARG A 162 1.13 28.19 3.75
N ASP A 163 1.19 28.16 5.08
CA ASP A 163 1.95 29.13 5.87
C ASP A 163 3.46 28.99 5.75
N VAL A 164 3.98 27.76 5.67
CA VAL A 164 5.43 27.49 5.65
C VAL A 164 6.01 27.51 4.23
N LEU A 165 5.19 27.25 3.21
CA LEU A 165 5.62 27.25 1.82
C LEU A 165 5.60 28.66 1.23
N HIS A 166 6.67 28.99 0.51
CA HIS A 166 6.83 30.21 -0.27
C HIS A 166 6.76 29.95 -1.77
N ASN A 167 6.44 31.02 -2.52
CA ASN A 167 6.36 31.01 -3.99
C ASN A 167 5.34 30.00 -4.56
N LEU A 168 4.29 29.70 -3.78
CA LEU A 168 3.09 29.06 -4.31
C LEU A 168 2.47 29.96 -5.38
N LYS A 169 1.99 29.34 -6.46
CA LYS A 169 1.21 30.00 -7.50
C LYS A 169 -0.27 29.93 -7.16
N ALA A 170 -1.06 30.79 -7.80
CA ALA A 170 -2.50 30.88 -7.56
C ALA A 170 -3.25 29.60 -7.97
N ASP A 171 -2.70 28.83 -8.92
CA ASP A 171 -3.25 27.58 -9.43
C ASP A 171 -2.69 26.33 -8.73
N ASP A 172 -1.82 26.49 -7.73
CA ASP A 172 -1.37 25.36 -6.92
C ASP A 172 -2.50 24.85 -6.03
N VAL A 173 -2.73 23.54 -6.07
CA VAL A 173 -3.67 22.86 -5.16
C VAL A 173 -2.87 22.19 -4.06
N LEU A 174 -3.23 22.44 -2.81
CA LEU A 174 -2.64 21.77 -1.66
C LEU A 174 -3.67 20.81 -1.09
N GLU A 175 -3.26 19.56 -0.88
CA GLU A 175 -4.12 18.52 -0.34
C GLU A 175 -3.30 17.52 0.48
N ARG A 176 -3.97 16.78 1.36
CA ARG A 176 -3.33 15.68 2.08
C ARG A 176 -2.96 14.56 1.11
N ALA A 177 -1.83 13.92 1.37
CA ALA A 177 -1.33 12.73 0.72
C ALA A 177 -1.16 11.62 1.77
N GLY A 178 -1.05 10.38 1.30
CA GLY A 178 -1.09 9.18 2.12
C GLY A 178 -2.52 8.64 2.25
N TYR A 179 -2.75 7.88 3.33
CA TYR A 179 -4.06 7.37 3.69
C TYR A 179 -4.86 8.43 4.47
N PRO A 180 -6.18 8.57 4.23
CA PRO A 180 -6.99 9.62 4.86
C PRO A 180 -7.12 9.49 6.38
N GLY A 181 -7.04 8.27 6.92
CA GLY A 181 -7.07 7.95 8.34
C GLY A 181 -5.70 7.92 9.02
N GLU A 182 -4.60 8.17 8.30
CA GLU A 182 -3.26 8.23 8.89
C GLU A 182 -3.08 9.50 9.73
N GLU A 183 -2.96 9.35 11.05
CA GLU A 183 -2.86 10.48 11.97
C GLU A 183 -1.44 10.78 12.44
N GLN A 184 -0.57 9.77 12.52
CA GLN A 184 0.76 9.88 13.14
C GLN A 184 1.72 10.72 12.29
N ARG A 185 1.67 10.55 10.97
CA ARG A 185 2.41 11.35 10.02
C ARG A 185 1.45 11.81 8.93
N VAL A 186 1.40 13.13 8.72
CA VAL A 186 0.57 13.74 7.68
C VAL A 186 1.47 14.36 6.65
N THR A 187 1.30 13.99 5.39
CA THR A 187 1.95 14.69 4.28
C THR A 187 0.93 15.55 3.54
N VAL A 188 1.31 16.79 3.21
CA VAL A 188 0.56 17.67 2.33
C VAL A 188 1.34 17.81 1.04
N ARG A 189 0.71 17.45 -0.08
CA ARG A 189 1.30 17.60 -1.42
C ARG A 189 0.81 18.88 -2.10
N VAL A 190 1.66 19.42 -2.96
CA VAL A 190 1.34 20.56 -3.83
C VAL A 190 1.23 20.05 -5.26
N GLN A 191 0.02 20.13 -5.82
CA GLN A 191 -0.27 19.80 -7.20
C GLN A 191 -0.18 21.05 -8.08
N ARG A 192 0.60 20.97 -9.17
CA ARG A 192 0.72 22.02 -10.18
C ARG A 192 0.66 21.39 -11.57
N GLY A 193 -0.35 21.77 -12.36
CA GLY A 193 -0.52 21.22 -13.70
C GLY A 193 -0.72 19.69 -13.72
N GLY A 194 -1.38 19.15 -12.69
CA GLY A 194 -1.64 17.72 -12.54
C GLY A 194 -0.47 16.88 -12.04
N LYS A 195 0.61 17.51 -11.58
CA LYS A 195 1.79 16.83 -11.04
C LYS A 195 2.08 17.23 -9.61
N THR A 196 2.61 16.29 -8.83
CA THR A 196 3.09 16.59 -7.47
C THR A 196 4.44 17.29 -7.57
N VAL A 197 4.49 18.57 -7.21
CA VAL A 197 5.70 19.41 -7.36
C VAL A 197 6.39 19.75 -6.05
N ALA A 198 5.71 19.50 -4.92
CA ALA A 198 6.26 19.56 -3.59
C ALA A 198 5.44 18.69 -2.63
N GLY A 199 6.05 18.26 -1.53
CA GLY A 199 5.42 17.59 -0.40
C GLY A 199 6.02 18.12 0.89
N VAL A 200 5.18 18.32 1.91
CA VAL A 200 5.58 18.74 3.25
C VAL A 200 5.01 17.74 4.24
N SER A 201 5.86 17.18 5.09
CA SER A 201 5.47 16.16 6.06
C SER A 201 5.46 16.75 7.47
N TYR A 202 4.51 16.27 8.26
CA TYR A 202 4.33 16.61 9.65
C TYR A 202 4.25 15.35 10.50
N ASP A 203 4.93 15.35 11.64
CA ASP A 203 4.74 14.33 12.67
C ASP A 203 3.80 14.88 13.76
N LEU A 204 2.94 14.02 14.30
CA LEU A 204 2.02 14.37 15.37
C LEU A 204 2.77 14.52 16.71
N ALA A 205 2.67 15.68 17.34
CA ALA A 205 3.18 15.92 18.68
C ALA A 205 2.21 15.36 19.75
N GLU A 206 2.72 15.03 20.94
CA GLU A 206 1.95 14.44 22.05
C GLU A 206 0.68 15.24 22.45
N ASN A 207 0.68 16.55 22.21
CA ASN A 207 -0.43 17.45 22.55
C ASN A 207 -1.45 17.65 21.39
N GLY A 208 -1.33 16.86 20.32
CA GLY A 208 -2.16 16.95 19.11
C GLY A 208 -1.79 18.11 18.18
N GLY A 209 -0.59 18.69 18.30
CA GLY A 209 -0.04 19.64 17.33
C GLY A 209 0.76 18.94 16.23
N TYR A 210 1.13 19.66 15.18
CA TYR A 210 1.93 19.14 14.06
C TYR A 210 3.33 19.74 14.06
N LEU A 211 4.35 18.89 13.94
CA LEU A 211 5.76 19.25 13.82
C LEU A 211 6.20 19.05 12.39
N LEU A 212 6.68 20.11 11.72
CA LEU A 212 7.15 20.07 10.32
C LEU A 212 8.37 19.14 10.19
N SER A 213 8.22 17.86 9.87
CA SER A 213 9.31 16.88 9.93
C SER A 213 10.17 16.82 8.67
N GLY A 214 9.62 17.21 7.52
CA GLY A 214 10.39 17.27 6.30
C GLY A 214 9.68 17.93 5.13
N ALA A 215 10.42 18.10 4.04
CA ALA A 215 9.86 18.53 2.77
C ALA A 215 10.65 17.95 1.59
N ASN A 216 9.94 17.62 0.52
CA ASN A 216 10.47 17.22 -0.77
C ASN A 216 9.96 18.22 -1.82
N ILE A 217 10.84 18.87 -2.57
CA ILE A 217 10.43 19.98 -3.45
C ILE A 217 11.19 19.89 -4.77
N CYS A 218 10.48 20.01 -5.89
CA CYS A 218 11.12 20.10 -7.19
C CYS A 218 11.78 21.46 -7.38
N ASP A 219 13.09 21.49 -7.65
CA ASP A 219 13.90 22.71 -7.74
C ASP A 219 13.34 23.75 -8.71
N ALA A 220 12.93 23.28 -9.88
CA ALA A 220 12.44 24.09 -10.99
C ALA A 220 11.15 24.89 -10.67
N THR A 221 10.49 24.58 -9.55
CA THR A 221 9.21 25.20 -9.18
C THR A 221 9.37 26.56 -8.51
N GLY A 222 10.55 26.84 -7.96
CA GLY A 222 10.83 28.00 -7.11
C GLY A 222 10.21 27.92 -5.70
N ILE A 223 9.47 26.86 -5.37
CA ILE A 223 8.87 26.66 -4.03
C ILE A 223 9.99 26.45 -3.00
N ARG A 224 9.83 27.00 -1.80
CA ARG A 224 10.78 26.86 -0.68
C ARG A 224 10.02 26.75 0.64
N VAL A 225 10.64 26.12 1.63
CA VAL A 225 10.18 26.14 3.03
C VAL A 225 10.86 27.30 3.76
N LYS A 226 10.12 27.97 4.65
CA LYS A 226 10.61 29.03 5.55
C LYS A 226 11.68 28.57 6.52
#